data_AF-A0A1Q7AUR7-F1
#
_entry.id   AF-A0A1Q7AUR7-F1
#
_cell.length_a   1.000
_cell.length_b   1.000
_cell.length_c   1.000
_cell.angle_alpha   90.00
_cell.angle_beta   90.00
_cell.angle_gamma   90.00
#
_symmetry.space_group_name_H-M   'P 1'
#
loop_
_entity.id
_entity.type
_entity.pdbx_description
1 polymer ?
#
loop_
_entity_poly.entity_id
_entity_poly.type
_entity_poly.pdbx_seq_one_letter_code
_entity_poly.pdbx_strand_id
1 'polypeptide(L)'
;MCEDVRVAMSARLDGEEPGAAAEEIDGHLAGCVSCATWLAEARRLPRPVLAAPDLTERIMAAVAADPVVAADAARRRAAAEAHGRRQVLRIAVAAAAMVQLALALPTLIGAFLSSELGPHAGREMASFDIAVAVGFLAVAYRPARARAFVPVAIVLAACLAITSGIDVVRGVAGPGHEIGHLVAVIQAGLLWALSRAGTGAGGGVPRPRIAGTQR
;
A
#
# COMPACT_ATOMS: atom_id res chain seq x y z
N MET A 1 19.39 -37.43 -39.08
CA MET A 1 20.82 -37.77 -39.31
C MET A 1 21.68 -36.52 -39.51
N CYS A 2 21.56 -35.74 -40.59
CA CYS A 2 22.39 -34.52 -40.75
C CYS A 2 22.12 -33.46 -39.67
N GLU A 3 20.86 -33.32 -39.24
CA GLU A 3 20.46 -32.40 -38.17
C GLU A 3 21.10 -32.79 -36.83
N ASP A 4 20.98 -34.07 -36.46
CA ASP A 4 21.56 -34.62 -35.22
C ASP A 4 23.08 -34.44 -35.19
N VAL A 5 23.75 -34.65 -36.32
CA VAL A 5 25.21 -34.42 -36.45
C VAL A 5 25.56 -32.93 -36.33
N ARG A 6 24.73 -32.01 -36.83
CA ARG A 6 24.95 -30.56 -36.63
C ARG A 6 24.74 -30.13 -35.19
N VAL A 7 23.74 -30.67 -34.50
CA VAL A 7 23.52 -30.42 -33.06
C VAL A 7 24.71 -30.92 -32.25
N ALA A 8 25.15 -32.16 -32.48
CA ALA A 8 26.32 -32.73 -31.82
C ALA A 8 27.61 -31.92 -32.10
N MET A 9 27.79 -31.43 -33.32
CA MET A 9 28.91 -30.54 -33.65
C MET A 9 28.80 -29.16 -33.01
N SER A 10 27.61 -28.59 -32.89
CA SER A 10 27.39 -27.32 -32.19
C SER A 10 27.78 -27.45 -30.72
N ALA A 11 27.28 -28.49 -30.04
CA ALA A 11 27.66 -28.79 -28.66
C ALA A 11 29.19 -28.92 -28.52
N ARG A 12 29.85 -29.65 -29.44
CA ARG A 12 31.32 -29.78 -29.46
C ARG A 12 32.04 -28.45 -29.69
N LEU A 13 31.48 -27.53 -30.48
CA LEU A 13 32.03 -26.18 -30.70
C LEU A 13 31.89 -25.29 -29.46
N ASP A 14 30.83 -25.48 -28.67
CA ASP A 14 30.57 -24.77 -27.42
C ASP A 14 31.28 -25.39 -26.20
N GLY A 15 31.92 -26.56 -26.39
CA GLY A 15 32.62 -27.29 -25.32
C GLY A 15 31.69 -28.15 -24.46
N GLU A 16 30.45 -28.34 -24.89
CA GLU A 16 29.45 -29.20 -24.27
C GLU A 16 29.57 -30.65 -24.76
N GLU A 17 28.88 -31.57 -24.08
CA GLU A 17 28.88 -33.00 -24.39
C GLU A 17 28.05 -33.28 -25.67
N PRO A 18 28.61 -33.88 -26.73
CA PRO A 18 27.94 -33.99 -28.03
C PRO A 18 26.74 -34.95 -28.10
N GLY A 19 26.56 -35.85 -27.13
CA GLY A 19 25.48 -36.84 -27.11
C GLY A 19 25.55 -37.93 -28.20
N ALA A 20 26.56 -37.90 -29.07
CA ALA A 20 26.83 -38.89 -30.11
C ALA A 20 28.32 -39.29 -30.10
N ALA A 21 28.61 -40.53 -30.53
CA ALA A 21 29.97 -41.05 -30.56
C ALA A 21 30.84 -40.27 -31.57
N ALA A 22 32.11 -40.04 -31.25
CA ALA A 22 33.02 -39.28 -32.11
C ALA A 22 33.17 -39.94 -33.50
N GLU A 23 33.22 -41.27 -33.52
CA GLU A 23 33.35 -42.08 -34.73
C GLU A 23 32.14 -41.94 -35.66
N GLU A 24 30.94 -41.79 -35.09
CA GLU A 24 29.69 -41.58 -35.86
C GLU A 24 29.67 -40.21 -36.52
N ILE A 25 30.07 -39.17 -35.76
CA ILE A 25 30.17 -37.80 -36.26
C ILE A 25 31.23 -37.70 -37.37
N ASP A 26 32.42 -38.25 -37.14
CA ASP A 26 33.54 -38.19 -38.08
C ASP A 26 33.25 -39.01 -39.35
N GLY A 27 32.59 -40.17 -39.20
CA GLY A 27 32.12 -40.99 -40.33
C GLY A 27 31.11 -40.25 -41.20
N HIS A 28 30.16 -39.52 -40.60
CA HIS A 28 29.20 -38.71 -41.35
C HIS A 28 29.88 -37.52 -42.06
N LEU A 29 30.86 -36.88 -41.42
CA LEU A 29 31.61 -35.77 -42.01
C LEU A 29 32.44 -36.17 -43.23
N ALA A 30 32.97 -37.40 -43.24
CA ALA A 30 33.69 -37.94 -44.39
C ALA A 30 32.76 -38.18 -45.60
N GLY A 31 31.47 -38.46 -45.37
CA GLY A 31 30.50 -38.77 -46.43
C GLY A 31 29.59 -37.61 -46.84
N CYS A 32 29.48 -36.55 -46.04
CA CYS A 32 28.49 -35.49 -46.23
C CYS A 32 29.13 -34.11 -46.43
N VAL A 33 29.22 -33.68 -47.69
CA VAL A 33 29.76 -32.35 -48.07
C VAL A 33 29.00 -31.22 -47.37
N SER A 34 27.68 -31.32 -47.23
CA SER A 34 26.88 -30.26 -46.62
C SER A 34 27.20 -30.03 -45.13
N CYS A 35 27.51 -31.09 -44.37
CA CYS A 35 27.90 -31.00 -42.97
C CYS A 35 29.35 -30.53 -42.82
N ALA A 36 30.24 -30.95 -43.72
CA ALA A 36 31.61 -30.46 -43.77
C ALA A 36 31.70 -28.95 -44.08
N THR A 37 30.92 -28.47 -45.06
CA THR A 37 30.83 -27.04 -45.39
C THR A 37 30.23 -26.25 -44.23
N TRP A 38 29.14 -26.73 -43.62
CA TRP A 38 28.54 -26.09 -42.45
C TRP A 38 29.55 -25.92 -41.31
N LEU A 39 30.32 -26.98 -41.00
CA LEU A 39 31.32 -26.92 -39.93
C LEU A 39 32.45 -25.93 -40.25
N ALA A 40 32.86 -25.86 -41.51
CA ALA A 40 33.87 -24.89 -41.95
C ALA A 40 33.38 -23.44 -41.79
N GLU A 41 32.12 -23.15 -42.14
CA GLU A 41 31.53 -21.81 -41.92
C GLU A 41 31.31 -21.51 -40.43
N ALA A 42 30.84 -22.49 -39.65
CA ALA A 42 30.66 -22.32 -38.20
C ALA A 42 31.97 -21.99 -37.48
N ARG A 43 33.10 -22.60 -37.89
CA ARG A 43 34.44 -22.29 -37.36
C ARG A 43 34.96 -20.90 -37.74
N ARG A 44 34.40 -20.27 -38.78
CA ARG A 44 34.74 -18.89 -39.18
C ARG A 44 33.97 -17.85 -38.39
N LEU A 45 32.90 -18.23 -37.68
CA LEU A 45 32.20 -17.31 -36.81
C LEU A 45 33.15 -16.81 -35.72
N PRO A 46 33.22 -15.49 -35.50
CA PRO A 46 34.06 -14.93 -34.44
C PRO A 46 33.59 -15.49 -33.11
N ARG A 47 34.50 -16.16 -32.38
CA ARG A 47 34.18 -16.64 -31.04
C ARG A 47 33.91 -15.45 -30.13
N PRO A 48 32.82 -15.46 -29.34
CA PRO A 48 32.61 -14.44 -28.33
C PRO A 48 33.82 -14.43 -27.41
N VAL A 49 34.39 -13.25 -27.19
CA VAL A 49 35.54 -13.06 -26.33
C VAL A 49 35.12 -13.43 -24.91
N LEU A 50 35.62 -14.55 -24.39
CA LEU A 50 35.33 -15.05 -23.03
C LEU A 50 35.80 -14.09 -21.91
N ALA A 51 36.52 -13.03 -22.27
CA ALA A 51 36.92 -11.93 -21.39
C ALA A 51 36.06 -10.67 -21.62
N ALA A 52 34.76 -10.82 -21.88
CA ALA A 52 33.85 -9.70 -21.83
C ALA A 52 33.82 -9.17 -20.36
N PRO A 53 33.98 -7.85 -20.13
CA PRO A 53 33.91 -7.31 -18.78
C PRO A 53 32.52 -7.57 -18.19
N ASP A 54 32.45 -7.90 -16.91
CA ASP A 54 31.18 -8.01 -16.21
C ASP A 54 30.50 -6.62 -16.21
N LEU A 55 29.40 -6.52 -16.94
CA LEU A 55 28.60 -5.30 -17.05
C LEU A 55 27.38 -5.32 -16.13
N THR A 56 27.22 -6.35 -15.30
CA THR A 56 26.02 -6.51 -14.45
C THR A 56 25.75 -5.28 -13.61
N GLU A 57 26.77 -4.78 -12.90
CA GLU A 57 26.62 -3.58 -12.08
C GLU A 57 26.27 -2.34 -12.93
N ARG A 58 26.91 -2.16 -14.09
CA ARG A 58 26.63 -1.04 -15.00
C ARG A 58 25.23 -1.08 -15.59
N ILE A 59 24.76 -2.27 -15.97
CA ILE A 59 23.41 -2.49 -16.50
C ILE A 59 22.39 -2.24 -15.39
N MET A 60 22.61 -2.78 -14.18
CA MET A 60 21.72 -2.56 -13.04
C MET A 60 21.68 -1.08 -12.62
N ALA A 61 22.81 -0.38 -12.65
CA ALA A 61 22.87 1.06 -12.40
C ALA A 61 22.12 1.85 -13.47
N ALA A 62 22.25 1.49 -14.74
CA ALA A 62 21.52 2.13 -15.84
C ALA A 62 20.00 1.90 -15.72
N VAL A 63 19.57 0.68 -15.36
CA VAL A 63 18.15 0.35 -15.11
C VAL A 63 17.63 1.09 -13.89
N ALA A 64 18.41 1.23 -12.82
CA ALA A 64 18.02 1.99 -11.64
C ALA A 64 17.94 3.50 -11.93
N ALA A 65 18.78 4.02 -12.84
CA ALA A 65 18.76 5.39 -13.32
C ALA A 65 17.69 5.65 -14.39
N ASP A 66 17.03 4.61 -14.92
CA ASP A 66 15.95 4.76 -15.88
C ASP A 66 14.80 5.56 -15.23
N PRO A 67 14.39 6.69 -15.83
CA PRO A 67 13.41 7.59 -15.23
C PRO A 67 12.03 6.94 -15.08
N VAL A 68 11.67 5.97 -15.91
CA VAL A 68 10.41 5.22 -15.81
C VAL A 68 10.45 4.27 -14.64
N VAL A 69 11.55 3.53 -14.47
CA VAL A 69 11.76 2.62 -13.33
C VAL A 69 11.82 3.39 -12.02
N ALA A 70 12.59 4.47 -11.98
CA ALA A 70 12.68 5.35 -10.80
C ALA A 70 11.32 5.97 -10.44
N ALA A 71 10.55 6.42 -11.43
CA ALA A 71 9.21 6.95 -11.20
C ALA A 71 8.23 5.89 -10.70
N ASP A 72 8.30 4.64 -11.20
CA ASP A 72 7.46 3.55 -10.69
C ASP A 72 7.80 3.18 -9.25
N ALA A 73 9.10 3.07 -8.93
CA ALA A 73 9.55 2.82 -7.57
C ALA A 73 9.09 3.93 -6.61
N ALA A 74 9.18 5.20 -7.02
CA ALA A 74 8.69 6.34 -6.24
C ALA A 74 7.17 6.27 -6.03
N ARG A 75 6.39 5.92 -7.06
CA ARG A 75 4.94 5.73 -6.96
C ARG A 75 4.57 4.62 -5.97
N ARG A 76 5.26 3.48 -6.02
CA ARG A 76 5.03 2.36 -5.08
C ARG A 76 5.32 2.76 -3.64
N ARG A 77 6.43 3.48 -3.40
CA ARG A 77 6.77 4.01 -2.07
C ARG A 77 5.70 4.98 -1.57
N ALA A 78 5.29 5.94 -2.39
CA ALA A 78 4.23 6.88 -2.04
C ALA A 78 2.90 6.18 -1.74
N ALA A 79 2.54 5.12 -2.49
CA ALA A 79 1.36 4.32 -2.23
C ALA A 79 1.45 3.54 -0.91
N ALA A 80 2.62 2.96 -0.60
CA ALA A 80 2.87 2.27 0.65
C ALA A 80 2.80 3.23 1.86
N GLU A 81 3.40 4.41 1.76
CA GLU A 81 3.33 5.46 2.77
C GLU A 81 1.89 5.95 2.98
N ALA A 82 1.14 6.16 1.90
CA ALA A 82 -0.27 6.54 1.98
C ALA A 82 -1.12 5.45 2.66
N HIS A 83 -0.84 4.19 2.37
CA HIS A 83 -1.48 3.05 3.03
C HIS A 83 -1.15 3.00 4.53
N GLY A 84 0.13 3.13 4.88
CA GLY A 84 0.60 3.18 6.28
C GLY A 84 -0.06 4.31 7.07
N ARG A 85 -0.04 5.54 6.52
CA ARG A 85 -0.70 6.71 7.13
C ARG A 85 -2.19 6.46 7.34
N ARG A 86 -2.88 5.87 6.36
CA ARG A 86 -4.30 5.52 6.49
C ARG A 86 -4.53 4.48 7.58
N GLN A 87 -3.65 3.50 7.73
CA GLN A 87 -3.76 2.50 8.80
C GLN A 87 -3.57 3.12 10.18
N VAL A 88 -2.57 3.99 10.35
CA VAL A 88 -2.36 4.75 11.59
C VAL A 88 -3.59 5.58 11.93
N LEU A 89 -4.17 6.31 10.97
CA LEU A 89 -5.40 7.09 11.20
C LEU A 89 -6.58 6.22 11.62
N ARG A 90 -6.75 5.02 11.02
CA ARG A 90 -7.82 4.10 11.41
C ARG A 90 -7.65 3.59 12.84
N ILE A 91 -6.42 3.24 13.21
CA ILE A 91 -6.10 2.80 14.58
C ILE A 91 -6.34 3.94 15.57
N ALA A 92 -5.91 5.15 15.23
CA ALA A 92 -6.13 6.33 16.07
C ALA A 92 -7.62 6.64 16.28
N VAL A 93 -8.43 6.64 15.21
CA VAL A 93 -9.90 6.81 15.30
C VAL A 93 -10.53 5.71 16.16
N ALA A 94 -10.09 4.45 15.99
CA ALA A 94 -10.59 3.34 16.79
C ALA A 94 -10.22 3.51 18.28
N ALA A 95 -8.97 3.84 18.57
CA ALA A 95 -8.49 4.03 19.94
C ALA A 95 -9.24 5.16 20.65
N ALA A 96 -9.39 6.31 20.01
CA ALA A 96 -10.12 7.44 20.58
C ALA A 96 -11.63 7.13 20.74
N ALA A 97 -12.25 6.40 19.81
CA ALA A 97 -13.64 5.93 19.98
C ALA A 97 -13.77 4.92 21.13
N MET A 98 -12.78 4.04 21.34
CA MET A 98 -12.75 3.12 22.49
C MET A 98 -12.61 3.88 23.81
N VAL A 99 -11.78 4.92 23.85
CA VAL A 99 -11.67 5.80 25.03
C VAL A 99 -13.02 6.47 25.31
N GLN A 100 -13.65 7.06 24.30
CA GLN A 100 -14.98 7.68 24.44
C GLN A 100 -16.02 6.67 24.97
N LEU A 101 -16.05 5.46 24.41
CA LEU A 101 -16.93 4.38 24.86
C LEU A 101 -16.65 3.98 26.32
N ALA A 102 -15.37 3.87 26.71
CA ALA A 102 -14.97 3.53 28.07
C ALA A 102 -15.32 4.63 29.08
N LEU A 103 -15.35 5.90 28.66
CA LEU A 103 -15.79 7.02 29.50
C LEU A 103 -17.32 7.08 29.63
N ALA A 104 -18.06 6.75 28.58
CA ALA A 104 -19.53 6.80 28.58
C ALA A 104 -20.18 5.63 29.35
N LEU A 105 -19.55 4.45 29.33
CA LEU A 105 -20.14 3.22 29.86
C LEU A 105 -20.40 3.27 31.39
N PRO A 106 -19.46 3.74 32.24
CA PRO A 106 -19.72 3.88 33.68
C PRO A 106 -20.86 4.85 33.97
N THR A 107 -20.98 5.94 33.21
CA THR A 107 -22.07 6.92 33.36
C THR A 107 -23.42 6.29 33.04
N LEU A 108 -23.51 5.47 31.99
CA LEU A 108 -24.73 4.74 31.65
C LEU A 108 -25.09 3.69 32.72
N ILE A 109 -24.11 2.90 33.18
CA ILE A 109 -24.31 1.86 34.20
C ILE A 109 -24.74 2.50 35.53
N GLY A 110 -24.03 3.54 35.98
CA GLY A 110 -24.36 4.28 37.20
C GLY A 110 -25.78 4.84 37.15
N ALA A 111 -26.16 5.46 36.03
CA ALA A 111 -27.50 6.00 35.82
C ALA A 111 -28.61 4.92 35.68
N PHE A 112 -28.24 3.65 35.46
CA PHE A 112 -29.17 2.51 35.47
C PHE A 112 -29.33 1.92 36.88
N LEU A 113 -28.26 1.89 37.68
CA LEU A 113 -28.24 1.27 39.02
C LEU A 113 -28.77 2.18 40.13
N SER A 114 -28.70 3.50 39.97
CA SER A 114 -29.35 4.44 40.87
C SER A 114 -30.88 4.42 40.63
N SER A 115 -31.63 3.75 41.49
CA SER A 115 -33.09 3.56 41.43
C SER A 115 -33.92 4.78 41.85
N GLU A 116 -33.28 5.90 42.17
CA GLU A 116 -33.92 7.20 42.25
C GLU A 116 -34.11 7.73 40.82
N LEU A 117 -34.99 8.70 40.60
CA LEU A 117 -35.00 9.51 39.36
C LEU A 117 -33.66 10.28 39.21
N GLY A 118 -32.54 9.60 39.00
CA GLY A 118 -31.34 10.19 38.41
C GLY A 118 -31.75 10.77 37.05
N PRO A 119 -31.24 11.95 36.65
CA PRO A 119 -31.85 12.72 35.57
C PRO A 119 -31.98 11.84 34.33
N HIS A 120 -33.19 11.64 33.81
CA HIS A 120 -33.41 10.90 32.55
C HIS A 120 -32.43 11.37 31.45
N ALA A 121 -32.10 12.67 31.46
CA ALA A 121 -31.08 13.29 30.64
C ALA A 121 -29.68 12.64 30.71
N GLY A 122 -29.23 12.13 31.86
CA GLY A 122 -27.94 11.46 31.99
C GLY A 122 -27.87 10.14 31.23
N ARG A 123 -28.96 9.36 31.24
CA ARG A 123 -29.08 8.11 30.46
C ARG A 123 -29.17 8.39 28.97
N GLU A 124 -29.97 9.38 28.59
CA GLU A 124 -30.12 9.81 27.20
C GLU A 124 -28.78 10.29 26.65
N MET A 125 -28.05 11.13 27.39
CA MET A 125 -26.77 11.67 26.96
C MET A 125 -25.68 10.59 26.88
N ALA A 126 -25.60 9.68 27.86
CA ALA A 126 -24.65 8.56 27.82
C ALA A 126 -24.96 7.58 26.67
N SER A 127 -26.24 7.30 26.39
CA SER A 127 -26.63 6.44 25.27
C SER A 127 -26.32 7.08 23.91
N PHE A 128 -26.49 8.39 23.77
CA PHE A 128 -26.08 9.14 22.58
C PHE A 128 -24.55 9.07 22.39
N ASP A 129 -23.77 9.25 23.46
CA ASP A 129 -22.31 9.21 23.39
C ASP A 129 -21.79 7.82 22.99
N ILE A 130 -22.40 6.75 23.54
CA ILE A 130 -22.13 5.37 23.13
C ILE A 130 -22.46 5.16 21.65
N ALA A 131 -23.61 5.66 21.17
CA ALA A 131 -24.00 5.53 19.77
C ALA A 131 -23.00 6.23 18.83
N VAL A 132 -22.52 7.41 19.20
CA VAL A 132 -21.50 8.15 18.46
C VAL A 132 -20.17 7.37 18.45
N ALA A 133 -19.72 6.88 19.61
CA ALA A 133 -18.49 6.09 19.72
C ALA A 133 -18.55 4.82 18.85
N VAL A 134 -19.66 4.08 18.90
CA VAL A 134 -19.89 2.91 18.05
C VAL A 134 -19.92 3.29 16.56
N GLY A 135 -20.54 4.41 16.21
CA GLY A 135 -20.52 4.95 14.84
C GLY A 135 -19.10 5.21 14.35
N PHE A 136 -18.23 5.77 15.18
CA PHE A 136 -16.82 6.00 14.86
C PHE A 136 -16.00 4.72 14.78
N LEU A 137 -16.26 3.71 15.63
CA LEU A 137 -15.67 2.37 15.49
C LEU A 137 -16.08 1.72 14.16
N ALA A 138 -17.35 1.88 13.76
CA ALA A 138 -17.82 1.41 12.46
C ALA A 138 -17.12 2.12 11.28
N VAL A 139 -16.79 3.41 11.42
CA VAL A 139 -15.94 4.14 10.45
C VAL A 139 -14.51 3.62 10.46
N ALA A 140 -13.91 3.31 11.61
CA ALA A 140 -12.58 2.72 11.67
C ALA A 140 -12.54 1.35 10.96
N TYR A 141 -13.59 0.54 11.09
CA TYR A 141 -13.75 -0.72 10.36
C TYR A 141 -14.05 -0.53 8.86
N ARG A 142 -14.90 0.45 8.51
CA ARG A 142 -15.26 0.81 7.11
C ARG A 142 -15.00 2.29 6.82
N PRO A 143 -13.73 2.68 6.57
CA PRO A 143 -13.32 4.09 6.39
C PRO A 143 -13.91 4.77 5.16
N ALA A 144 -14.48 4.01 4.22
CA ALA A 144 -15.26 4.56 3.11
C ALA A 144 -16.43 5.46 3.59
N ARG A 145 -16.94 5.22 4.80
CA ARG A 145 -18.02 6.01 5.42
C ARG A 145 -17.54 7.26 6.13
N ALA A 146 -16.24 7.50 6.29
CA ALA A 146 -15.71 8.61 7.08
C ALA A 146 -16.31 9.97 6.67
N ARG A 147 -16.46 10.22 5.37
CA ARG A 147 -17.03 11.48 4.84
C ARG A 147 -18.44 11.78 5.34
N ALA A 148 -19.26 10.76 5.60
CA ALA A 148 -20.62 10.94 6.10
C ALA A 148 -20.64 11.37 7.57
N PHE A 149 -19.63 10.97 8.35
CA PHE A 149 -19.56 11.25 9.79
C PHE A 149 -18.75 12.51 10.12
N VAL A 150 -17.97 13.05 9.19
CA VAL A 150 -17.16 14.27 9.40
C VAL A 150 -18.01 15.48 9.81
N PRO A 151 -19.12 15.84 9.14
CA PRO A 151 -19.92 16.99 9.55
C PRO A 151 -20.48 16.83 10.97
N VAL A 152 -20.96 15.62 11.31
CA VAL A 152 -21.47 15.29 12.65
C VAL A 152 -20.37 15.47 13.69
N ALA A 153 -19.17 14.94 13.44
CA ALA A 153 -18.05 15.04 14.38
C ALA A 153 -17.58 16.50 14.56
N ILE A 154 -17.53 17.30 13.49
CA ILE A 154 -17.13 18.71 13.56
C ILE A 154 -18.15 19.53 14.35
N VAL A 155 -19.44 19.36 14.08
CA VAL A 155 -20.50 20.08 14.81
C VAL A 155 -20.49 19.68 16.28
N LEU A 156 -20.37 18.38 16.58
CA LEU A 156 -20.25 17.89 17.96
C LEU A 156 -19.05 18.51 18.67
N ALA A 157 -17.87 18.49 18.04
CA ALA A 157 -16.66 19.08 18.61
C ALA A 157 -16.78 20.59 18.83
N ALA A 158 -17.40 21.32 17.89
CA ALA A 158 -17.63 22.76 18.01
C ALA A 158 -18.58 23.09 19.17
N CYS A 159 -19.70 22.38 19.27
CA CYS A 159 -20.64 22.55 20.38
C CYS A 159 -19.97 22.29 21.72
N LEU A 160 -19.23 21.17 21.85
CA LEU A 160 -18.52 20.83 23.08
C LEU A 160 -17.42 21.83 23.43
N ALA A 161 -16.67 22.32 22.45
CA ALA A 161 -15.65 23.33 22.68
C ALA A 161 -16.26 24.66 23.19
N ILE A 162 -17.40 25.06 22.63
CA ILE A 162 -18.13 26.27 23.06
C ILE A 162 -18.66 26.09 24.49
N THR A 163 -19.37 25.01 24.78
CA THR A 163 -19.95 24.78 26.13
C THR A 163 -18.87 24.60 27.17
N SER A 164 -17.81 23.84 26.86
CA SER A 164 -16.66 23.67 27.75
C SER A 164 -15.97 25.01 28.03
N GLY A 165 -15.79 25.86 27.02
CA GLY A 165 -15.23 27.21 27.21
C GLY A 165 -16.10 28.08 28.13
N ILE A 166 -17.43 28.00 28.00
CA ILE A 166 -18.36 28.70 28.89
C ILE A 166 -18.22 28.19 30.32
N ASP A 167 -18.12 26.88 30.53
CA ASP A 167 -18.01 26.27 31.86
C ASP A 167 -16.69 26.63 32.55
N VAL A 168 -15.58 26.68 31.80
CA VAL A 168 -14.27 27.14 32.27
C VAL A 168 -14.35 28.60 32.72
N VAL A 169 -14.93 29.49 31.89
CA VAL A 169 -15.05 30.92 32.21
C VAL A 169 -15.94 31.15 33.43
N ARG A 170 -16.97 30.31 33.62
CA ARG A 170 -17.87 30.37 34.78
C ARG A 170 -17.31 29.68 36.03
N GLY A 171 -16.16 29.00 35.93
CA GLY A 171 -15.55 28.26 37.04
C GLY A 171 -16.36 27.04 37.50
N VAL A 172 -17.26 26.53 36.65
CA VAL A 172 -18.16 25.40 36.98
C VAL A 172 -17.46 24.06 36.74
N ALA A 173 -16.51 23.99 35.80
CA ALA A 173 -15.76 22.78 35.47
C ALA A 173 -14.33 22.82 36.03
N GLY A 174 -13.88 21.68 36.57
CA GLY A 174 -12.47 21.45 36.91
C GLY A 174 -11.72 20.76 35.77
N PRO A 175 -10.38 20.86 35.72
CA PRO A 175 -9.54 20.41 34.59
C PRO A 175 -9.66 18.91 34.25
N GLY A 176 -10.12 18.07 35.18
CA GLY A 176 -10.37 16.65 34.91
C GLY A 176 -11.64 16.37 34.09
N HIS A 177 -12.64 17.26 34.12
CA HIS A 177 -13.90 17.09 33.38
C HIS A 177 -13.73 17.43 31.89
N GLU A 178 -12.80 18.32 31.57
CA GLU A 178 -12.54 18.81 30.21
C GLU A 178 -11.79 17.79 29.33
N ILE A 179 -11.13 16.79 29.94
CA ILE A 179 -10.38 15.75 29.23
C ILE A 179 -11.30 14.94 28.30
N GLY A 180 -12.55 14.68 28.72
CA GLY A 180 -13.55 14.00 27.88
C GLY A 180 -13.91 14.81 26.63
N HIS A 181 -14.03 16.14 26.76
CA HIS A 181 -14.31 17.03 25.63
C HIS A 181 -13.13 17.10 24.64
N LEU A 182 -11.90 17.03 25.13
CA LEU A 182 -10.70 17.03 24.28
C LEU A 182 -10.67 15.79 23.37
N VAL A 183 -11.12 14.62 23.86
CA VAL A 183 -11.22 13.39 23.05
C VAL A 183 -12.13 13.62 21.84
N ALA A 184 -13.27 14.28 22.00
CA ALA A 184 -14.20 14.56 20.90
C ALA A 184 -13.60 15.49 19.83
N VAL A 185 -12.82 16.50 20.24
CA VAL A 185 -12.12 17.41 19.31
C VAL A 185 -11.03 16.67 18.53
N ILE A 186 -10.21 15.88 19.22
CA ILE A 186 -9.19 15.02 18.59
C ILE A 186 -9.86 14.07 17.58
N GLN A 187 -10.98 13.45 17.98
CA GLN A 187 -11.72 12.51 17.16
C GLN A 187 -12.25 13.14 15.86
N ALA A 188 -12.77 14.38 15.93
CA ALA A 188 -13.18 15.13 14.75
C ALA A 188 -12.01 15.39 13.79
N GLY A 189 -10.85 15.77 14.31
CA GLY A 189 -9.62 15.97 13.53
C GLY A 189 -9.15 14.68 12.85
N LEU A 190 -9.16 13.56 13.58
CA LEU A 190 -8.76 12.25 13.06
C LEU A 190 -9.71 11.76 11.95
N LEU A 191 -11.02 11.91 12.12
CA LEU A 191 -12.02 11.58 11.10
C LEU A 191 -11.89 12.44 9.86
N TRP A 192 -11.66 13.74 10.03
CA TRP A 192 -11.40 14.66 8.92
C TRP A 192 -10.14 14.23 8.15
N ALA A 193 -9.02 13.98 8.84
CA ALA A 193 -7.79 13.50 8.22
C ALA A 193 -7.98 12.16 7.47
N LEU A 194 -8.72 11.21 8.08
CA LEU A 194 -9.04 9.92 7.48
C LEU A 194 -9.90 10.08 6.20
N SER A 195 -10.83 11.03 6.19
CA SER A 195 -11.67 11.32 5.03
C SER A 195 -10.87 11.86 3.83
N ARG A 196 -9.83 12.66 4.10
CA ARG A 196 -8.91 13.25 3.11
C ARG A 196 -7.89 12.26 2.59
N ALA A 197 -7.42 11.35 3.43
CA ALA A 197 -6.51 10.28 3.02
C ALA A 197 -7.14 9.36 1.95
N GLY A 198 -8.47 9.20 1.93
CA GLY A 198 -9.19 8.43 0.91
C GLY A 198 -9.36 9.14 -0.45
N THR A 199 -9.27 10.48 -0.51
CA THR A 199 -9.33 11.23 -1.79
C THR A 199 -7.99 11.30 -2.52
N GLY A 200 -6.87 11.30 -1.78
CA GLY A 200 -5.53 11.56 -2.36
C GLY A 200 -4.95 10.43 -3.22
N ALA A 201 -5.44 9.19 -3.06
CA ALA A 201 -4.94 8.04 -3.82
C ALA A 201 -5.52 7.94 -5.26
N GLY A 202 -6.50 8.78 -5.61
CA GLY A 202 -7.17 8.77 -6.91
C GLY A 202 -6.78 9.91 -7.85
N GLY A 203 -5.77 10.70 -7.51
CA GLY A 203 -5.24 11.75 -8.40
C GLY A 203 -4.65 11.12 -9.66
N GLY A 204 -5.43 11.14 -10.74
CA GLY A 204 -5.16 10.42 -11.99
C GLY A 204 -3.75 10.69 -12.52
N VAL A 205 -2.99 9.62 -12.70
CA VAL A 205 -1.81 9.65 -13.55
C VAL A 205 -2.27 10.06 -14.95
N PRO A 206 -1.76 11.15 -15.54
CA PRO A 206 -2.03 11.47 -16.93
C PRO A 206 -1.60 10.26 -17.76
N ARG A 207 -2.56 9.61 -18.43
CA ARG A 207 -2.22 8.53 -19.36
C ARG A 207 -1.24 9.13 -20.38
N PRO A 208 -0.05 8.55 -20.57
CA PRO A 208 0.85 9.01 -21.62
C PRO A 208 0.07 8.96 -22.93
N ARG A 209 -0.05 10.11 -23.57
CA ARG A 209 -0.72 10.23 -24.86
C ARG A 209 0.19 9.50 -25.85
N ILE A 210 -0.16 8.29 -26.25
CA ILE A 210 0.58 7.54 -27.27
C ILE A 210 0.43 8.34 -28.56
N ALA A 211 1.50 9.02 -28.98
CA ALA A 211 1.56 9.66 -30.28
C ALA A 211 1.59 8.55 -31.35
N GLY A 212 0.47 8.33 -32.04
CA GLY A 212 0.47 7.42 -33.19
C GLY A 212 -0.84 6.72 -33.57
N THR A 213 -1.91 6.79 -32.78
CA THR A 213 -3.20 6.22 -33.23
C THR A 213 -3.87 7.17 -34.23
N GLN A 214 -3.71 6.89 -35.53
CA GLN A 214 -4.53 7.49 -36.57
C GLN A 214 -5.99 7.01 -36.43
N ARG A 215 -6.91 7.91 -36.79
CA ARG A 215 -8.37 7.75 -36.72
C ARG A 215 -8.89 6.71 -37.69
#